data_AF-A0A3E2NB74-F1
#
_entry.id   AF-A0A3E2NB74-F1
#
_cell.length_a   1.000
_cell.length_b   1.000
_cell.length_c   1.000
_cell.angle_alpha   90.00
_cell.angle_beta   90.00
_cell.angle_gamma   90.00
#
_symmetry.space_group_name_H-M   'P 1'
#
loop_
_entity.id
_entity.type
_entity.pdbx_description
1 polymer ?
#
loop_
_entity_poly.entity_id
_entity_poly.type
_entity_poly.pdbx_seq_one_letter_code
_entity_poly.pdbx_strand_id
1 'polypeptide(L)'
;MGDYKMDYVKTLKDEDMIWIQKDGDDTEIKQLIGIDSDLRYGIGDSFVHVNIATKSNDVLKCEWNGRTFYYVVINPVDEVMAFCYTLYPEA
;
A
#
# COMPACT_ATOMS: atom_id res chain seq x y z
N MET A 1 6.65 -8.11 -19.21
CA MET A 1 6.18 -7.65 -17.87
C MET A 1 4.68 -7.75 -17.91
N GLY A 2 4.05 -8.46 -16.98
CA GLY A 2 2.59 -8.54 -16.96
C GLY A 2 2.01 -7.16 -16.70
N ASP A 3 0.98 -6.77 -17.45
CA ASP A 3 0.25 -5.53 -17.22
C ASP A 3 -0.36 -5.59 -15.81
N TYR A 4 0.23 -4.89 -14.85
CA TYR A 4 -0.38 -4.65 -13.56
C TYR A 4 -0.90 -3.22 -13.56
N LYS A 5 -2.13 -3.04 -13.07
CA LYS A 5 -2.80 -1.74 -13.02
C LYS A 5 -2.69 -1.20 -11.60
N MET A 6 -2.09 -0.02 -11.49
CA MET A 6 -2.06 0.74 -10.24
C MET A 6 -3.24 1.69 -10.20
N ASP A 7 -4.03 1.63 -9.14
CA ASP A 7 -5.18 2.49 -8.90
C ASP A 7 -4.96 3.29 -7.62
N TYR A 8 -5.22 4.59 -7.67
CA TYR A 8 -5.23 5.44 -6.49
C TYR A 8 -6.48 5.16 -5.65
N VAL A 9 -6.30 4.99 -4.34
CA VAL A 9 -7.41 4.76 -3.38
C VAL A 9 -7.73 6.03 -2.62
N LYS A 10 -6.74 6.58 -1.89
CA LYS A 10 -6.89 7.77 -1.03
C LYS A 10 -5.54 8.25 -0.52
N THR A 11 -5.50 9.39 0.17
CA THR A 11 -4.35 9.82 0.97
C THR A 11 -4.68 9.67 2.47
N LEU A 12 -3.79 9.06 3.24
CA LEU A 12 -3.88 8.96 4.70
C LEU A 12 -3.40 10.24 5.39
N LYS A 13 -3.86 10.49 6.62
CA LYS A 13 -3.32 11.56 7.45
C LYS A 13 -2.01 11.11 8.10
N ASP A 14 -1.17 12.05 8.50
CA ASP A 14 0.10 11.73 9.18
C ASP A 14 -0.12 10.93 10.47
N GLU A 15 -1.23 11.16 11.18
CA GLU A 15 -1.62 10.40 12.37
C GLU A 15 -1.91 8.93 12.07
N ASP A 16 -2.46 8.63 10.88
CA ASP A 16 -2.77 7.27 10.45
C ASP A 16 -1.47 6.47 10.14
N MET A 17 -0.39 7.18 9.77
CA MET A 17 0.89 6.55 9.44
C MET A 17 1.57 5.93 10.65
N ILE A 18 1.31 6.41 11.87
CA ILE A 18 1.89 5.86 13.11
C ILE A 18 1.59 4.36 13.26
N TRP A 19 0.40 3.94 12.83
CA TRP A 19 -0.04 2.55 12.88
C TRP A 19 0.69 1.64 11.88
N ILE A 20 1.26 2.22 10.82
CA ILE A 20 1.95 1.46 9.76
C ILE A 20 3.42 1.21 10.09
N GLN A 21 4.08 2.11 10.82
CA GLN A 21 5.54 2.11 10.93
C GLN A 21 6.12 1.14 11.98
N LYS A 22 5.30 0.47 12.82
CA LYS A 22 5.83 -0.10 14.06
C LYS A 22 5.01 -1.27 14.59
N ASP A 23 5.43 -2.50 14.30
CA ASP A 23 4.82 -3.73 14.86
C ASP A 23 3.27 -3.78 14.75
N GLY A 24 2.73 -3.06 13.75
CA GLY A 24 1.33 -2.68 13.69
C GLY A 24 0.45 -3.89 13.42
N ASP A 25 -0.60 -4.03 14.22
CA ASP A 25 -1.68 -4.97 13.97
C ASP A 25 -2.25 -4.67 12.58
N ASP A 26 -2.21 -5.65 11.67
CA ASP A 26 -2.71 -5.50 10.31
C ASP A 26 -4.19 -5.10 10.32
N THR A 27 -4.92 -5.38 11.40
CA THR A 27 -6.31 -4.99 11.62
C THR A 27 -6.57 -3.49 11.47
N GLU A 28 -5.76 -2.63 12.09
CA GLU A 28 -6.00 -1.18 12.06
C GLU A 28 -5.73 -0.60 10.67
N ILE A 29 -4.66 -1.06 10.03
CA ILE A 29 -4.29 -0.61 8.69
C ILE A 29 -5.33 -1.09 7.67
N LYS A 30 -5.81 -2.33 7.80
CA LYS A 30 -6.91 -2.87 6.97
C LYS A 30 -8.17 -2.01 7.10
N GLN A 31 -8.56 -1.66 8.32
CA GLN A 31 -9.71 -0.76 8.54
C GLN A 31 -9.50 0.61 7.91
N LEU A 32 -8.29 1.19 8.07
CA LEU A 32 -7.96 2.47 7.48
C LEU A 32 -8.12 2.40 5.96
N ILE A 33 -7.49 1.44 5.28
CA ILE A 33 -7.50 1.37 3.80
C ILE A 33 -8.74 0.68 3.21
N GLY A 34 -9.65 0.17 4.05
CA GLY A 34 -10.89 -0.48 3.62
C GLY A 34 -10.72 -1.91 3.12
N ILE A 35 -9.69 -2.62 3.60
CA ILE A 35 -9.55 -4.07 3.40
C ILE A 35 -10.48 -4.80 4.36
N ASP A 36 -11.07 -5.90 3.87
CA ASP A 36 -11.84 -6.83 4.69
C ASP A 36 -10.99 -7.40 5.84
N SER A 37 -11.50 -7.30 7.08
CA SER A 37 -10.80 -7.76 8.28
C SER A 37 -10.49 -9.26 8.26
N ASP A 38 -11.28 -10.05 7.53
CA ASP A 38 -11.11 -11.51 7.44
C ASP A 38 -9.91 -11.92 6.57
N LEU A 39 -9.38 -10.99 5.76
CA LEU A 39 -8.19 -11.23 4.96
C LEU A 39 -6.94 -10.96 5.79
N ARG A 40 -5.99 -11.90 5.74
CA ARG A 40 -4.66 -11.73 6.33
C ARG A 40 -3.73 -11.04 5.35
N TYR A 41 -3.07 -10.00 5.83
CA TYR A 41 -2.08 -9.27 5.05
C TYR A 41 -0.78 -9.16 5.84
N GLY A 42 0.32 -9.48 5.17
CA GLY A 42 1.66 -9.18 5.64
C GLY A 42 2.04 -7.76 5.23
N ILE A 43 2.89 -7.14 6.03
CA ILE A 43 3.39 -5.78 5.78
C ILE A 43 4.90 -5.86 5.61
N GLY A 44 5.41 -5.27 4.54
CA GLY A 44 6.84 -5.14 4.31
C GLY A 44 7.17 -3.83 3.60
N ASP A 45 8.41 -3.39 3.69
CA ASP A 45 8.91 -2.25 2.93
C ASP A 45 9.37 -2.68 1.53
N SER A 46 9.02 -1.90 0.51
CA SER A 46 9.51 -2.15 -0.85
C SER A 46 9.58 -0.88 -1.70
N PHE A 47 10.45 -0.91 -2.71
CA PHE A 47 10.41 0.05 -3.81
C PHE A 47 9.45 -0.47 -4.88
N VAL A 48 8.45 0.34 -5.20
CA VAL A 48 7.35 -0.02 -6.10
C VAL A 48 7.37 0.90 -7.30
N HIS A 49 7.25 0.31 -8.47
CA HIS A 49 7.04 1.03 -9.71
C HIS A 49 5.53 1.32 -9.83
N VAL A 50 5.12 2.55 -9.54
CA VAL A 50 3.72 2.95 -9.39
C VAL A 50 3.12 3.47 -10.70
N ASN A 51 3.95 3.97 -11.63
CA ASN A 51 3.52 4.53 -12.92
C ASN A 51 2.41 5.61 -12.82
N ILE A 52 2.28 6.23 -11.65
CA ILE A 52 1.36 7.32 -11.36
C ILE A 52 2.11 8.30 -10.47
N ALA A 53 1.84 9.59 -10.63
CA ALA A 53 2.40 10.59 -9.73
C ALA A 53 1.82 10.39 -8.32
N THR A 54 2.69 10.35 -7.31
CA THR A 54 2.30 10.10 -5.92
C THR A 54 2.90 11.15 -4.99
N LYS A 55 2.29 11.30 -3.82
CA LYS A 55 2.82 12.02 -2.66
C LYS A 55 2.88 11.09 -1.47
N SER A 56 3.62 11.48 -0.44
CA SER A 56 3.63 10.77 0.84
C SER A 56 2.21 10.57 1.37
N ASN A 57 2.00 9.40 1.96
CA ASN A 57 0.75 8.88 2.52
C ASN A 57 -0.33 8.52 1.49
N ASP A 58 -0.04 8.56 0.19
CA ASP A 58 -0.96 8.02 -0.81
C ASP A 58 -1.06 6.50 -0.66
N VAL A 59 -2.30 6.00 -0.76
CA VAL A 59 -2.64 4.59 -0.77
C VAL A 59 -3.01 4.21 -2.18
N LEU A 60 -2.29 3.22 -2.69
CA LEU A 60 -2.46 2.66 -4.02
C LEU A 60 -2.93 1.22 -3.89
N LYS A 61 -3.65 0.75 -4.89
CA LYS A 61 -4.11 -0.62 -5.05
C LYS A 61 -3.56 -1.18 -6.35
N CYS A 62 -3.08 -2.41 -6.31
CA CYS A 62 -2.70 -3.15 -7.51
C CYS A 62 -3.32 -4.53 -7.50
N GLU A 63 -3.87 -4.94 -8.64
CA GLU A 63 -4.27 -6.32 -8.85
C GLU A 63 -3.23 -7.02 -9.70
N TRP A 64 -2.61 -8.06 -9.14
CA TRP A 64 -1.58 -8.84 -9.83
C TRP A 64 -1.77 -10.33 -9.55
N ASN A 65 -1.87 -11.13 -10.62
CA ASN A 65 -2.10 -12.59 -10.55
C ASN A 65 -3.32 -12.98 -9.69
N GLY A 66 -4.41 -12.21 -9.75
CA GLY A 66 -5.63 -12.46 -8.97
C GLY A 66 -5.48 -12.16 -7.47
N ARG A 67 -4.39 -11.50 -7.07
CA ARG A 67 -4.15 -11.02 -5.71
C ARG A 67 -4.19 -9.50 -5.68
N THR A 68 -4.76 -8.95 -4.63
CA THR A 68 -4.80 -7.52 -4.40
C THR A 68 -3.66 -7.13 -3.47
N PHE A 69 -2.85 -6.18 -3.91
CA PHE A 69 -1.79 -5.56 -3.12
C PHE A 69 -2.19 -4.12 -2.83
N TYR A 70 -1.81 -3.63 -1.66
CA TYR A 70 -1.94 -2.22 -1.32
C TYR A 70 -0.57 -1.63 -1.02
N TYR A 71 -0.36 -0.40 -1.44
CA TYR A 71 0.90 0.31 -1.23
C TYR A 71 0.61 1.64 -0.56
N VAL A 72 1.20 1.86 0.60
CA VAL A 72 1.17 3.16 1.27
C VAL A 72 2.50 3.85 1.01
N VAL A 73 2.47 4.96 0.28
CA VAL A 73 3.65 5.72 -0.10
C VAL A 73 4.27 6.36 1.13
N ILE A 74 5.50 5.97 1.43
CA ILE A 74 6.32 6.60 2.49
C ILE A 74 7.00 7.83 1.88
N ASN A 75 7.69 7.62 0.75
CA ASN A 75 8.41 8.66 0.05
C ASN A 75 8.33 8.45 -1.46
N PRO A 76 7.76 9.39 -2.24
CA PRO A 76 7.88 9.36 -3.69
C PRO A 76 9.36 9.53 -4.07
N VAL A 77 9.86 8.68 -4.96
CA VAL A 77 11.26 8.74 -5.42
C VAL A 77 11.34 9.56 -6.69
N ASP A 78 10.45 9.28 -7.64
CA ASP A 78 10.29 10.00 -8.91
C ASP A 78 8.84 9.84 -9.44
N GLU A 79 8.62 10.17 -10.71
CA GLU A 79 7.29 10.11 -11.36
C GLU A 79 6.74 8.68 -11.54
N VAL A 80 7.59 7.66 -11.43
CA VAL A 80 7.24 6.26 -11.71
C VAL A 80 7.59 5.31 -10.57
N MET A 81 8.35 5.74 -9.56
CA MET A 81 8.77 4.95 -8.40
C MET A 81 8.44 5.63 -7.08
N ALA A 82 8.05 4.81 -6.11
CA ALA A 82 7.83 5.21 -4.72
C ALA A 82 8.40 4.16 -3.75
N PHE A 83 8.90 4.63 -2.61
CA PHE A 83 9.17 3.76 -1.46
C PHE A 83 7.89 3.62 -0.64
N CYS A 84 7.44 2.39 -0.44
CA CYS A 84 6.12 2.09 0.09
C CYS A 84 6.16 1.05 1.20
N TYR A 85 5.22 1.17 2.14
CA TYR A 85 4.73 0.00 2.86
C TYR A 85 3.83 -0.80 1.93
N THR A 86 4.17 -2.07 1.74
CA THR A 86 3.46 -3.02 0.90
C THR A 86 2.65 -3.95 1.77
N LEU A 87 1.35 -3.90 1.59
CA LEU A 87 0.43 -4.90 2.13
C LEU A 87 0.20 -5.96 1.06
N TYR A 88 0.65 -7.18 1.34
CA TYR A 88 0.46 -8.33 0.47
C TYR A 88 -0.41 -9.38 1.16
N PRO A 89 -1.32 -10.04 0.43
CA PRO A 89 -2.19 -11.04 1.02
C PRO A 89 -1.35 -12.27 1.41
N GLU A 90 -1.49 -12.70 2.67
CA GLU A 90 -0.93 -13.98 3.13
C GLU A 90 -1.86 -15.10 2.66
N ALA A 91 -1.26 -16.15 2.10
CA ALA A 91 -1.98 -17.30 1.53
C ALA A 91 -2.55 -18.23 2.60
#